data_AF-A0A9E8NAV9-F1
#
_entry.id   AF-A0A9E8NAV9-F1
#
_cell.length_a   1.000
_cell.length_b   1.000
_cell.length_c   1.000
_cell.angle_alpha   90.00
_cell.angle_beta   90.00
_cell.angle_gamma   90.00
#
_symmetry.space_group_name_H-M   'P 1'
#
loop_
_entity.id
_entity.type
_entity.pdbx_description
1 polymer ?
#
loop_
_entity_poly.entity_id
_entity_poly.type
_entity_poly.pdbx_seq_one_letter_code
_entity_poly.pdbx_strand_id
1 'polypeptide(L)'
;MTKLSGILLGLMLVLFVQNISFAQTKKKDDNFPTYDQIRGNKAETVDYVSPAGGEWLRIKRDVVVSPYFNAFSFPDDSVTYYLNGKKVKSKKKAEKELEEKSMNVEKVSVGPIEDNGKRIVRIDYEPRKD
;
A
#
# COMPACT_ATOMS: atom_id res chain seq x y z
N MET A 1 45.37 73.95 -9.17
CA MET A 1 44.10 73.19 -9.27
C MET A 1 44.36 71.69 -9.49
N THR A 2 45.14 71.03 -8.63
CA THR A 2 45.56 69.62 -8.82
C THR A 2 45.12 68.69 -7.69
N LYS A 3 44.60 69.21 -6.58
CA LYS A 3 44.18 68.40 -5.41
C LYS A 3 42.81 67.73 -5.55
N LEU A 4 41.93 68.24 -6.43
CA LEU A 4 40.61 67.64 -6.69
C LEU A 4 40.68 66.40 -7.60
N SER A 5 41.72 66.29 -8.43
CA SER A 5 41.89 65.16 -9.35
C SER A 5 42.26 63.86 -8.61
N GLY A 6 43.06 63.95 -7.53
CA GLY A 6 43.45 62.78 -6.74
C GLY A 6 42.29 62.18 -5.93
N ILE A 7 41.36 63.02 -5.46
CA ILE A 7 40.18 62.57 -4.71
C ILE A 7 39.20 61.82 -5.64
N LEU A 8 39.03 62.31 -6.88
CA LEU A 8 38.18 61.66 -7.87
C LEU A 8 38.76 60.31 -8.32
N LEU A 9 40.09 60.21 -8.48
CA LEU A 9 40.76 58.95 -8.84
C LEU A 9 40.69 57.92 -7.70
N GLY A 10 40.81 58.36 -6.44
CA GLY A 10 40.64 57.52 -5.26
C GLY A 10 39.22 56.99 -5.11
N LEU A 11 38.21 57.82 -5.38
CA LEU A 11 36.80 57.41 -5.30
C LEU A 11 36.43 56.38 -6.38
N MET A 12 36.99 56.52 -7.58
CA MET A 12 36.84 55.56 -8.68
C MET A 12 37.42 54.19 -8.34
N LEU A 13 38.56 54.14 -7.66
CA LEU A 13 39.23 52.88 -7.30
C LEU A 13 38.46 52.07 -6.24
N VAL A 14 37.77 52.74 -5.31
CA VAL A 14 36.94 52.08 -4.27
C VAL A 14 35.68 51.45 -4.87
N LEU A 15 35.13 52.02 -5.95
CA LEU A 15 33.92 51.50 -6.61
C LEU A 15 34.18 50.23 -7.45
N PHE A 16 35.43 49.95 -7.85
CA PHE A 16 35.77 48.74 -8.60
C PHE A 16 36.02 47.51 -7.71
N VAL A 17 36.36 47.69 -6.43
CA VAL A 17 36.67 46.56 -5.52
C VAL A 17 35.40 45.84 -5.02
N GLN A 18 34.22 46.45 -5.17
CA GLN A 18 32.97 45.88 -4.65
C GLN A 18 32.30 44.85 -5.58
N ASN A 19 32.88 44.57 -6.76
CA ASN A 19 32.30 43.63 -7.73
C ASN A 19 32.95 42.24 -7.75
N ILE A 20 33.74 41.87 -6.74
CA ILE A 20 34.12 40.46 -6.54
C ILE A 20 32.97 39.78 -5.81
N SER A 21 31.87 39.58 -6.53
CA SER A 21 30.83 38.64 -6.13
C SER A 21 31.42 37.25 -6.20
N PHE A 22 31.87 36.73 -5.06
CA PHE A 22 32.04 35.30 -4.88
C PHE A 22 30.66 34.66 -4.97
N ALA A 23 30.27 34.27 -6.19
CA ALA A 23 29.20 33.33 -6.38
C ALA A 23 29.62 32.05 -5.63
N GLN A 24 29.10 31.87 -4.42
CA GLN A 24 29.21 30.59 -3.74
C GLN A 24 28.58 29.57 -4.67
N THR A 25 29.41 28.79 -5.36
CA THR A 25 29.01 27.53 -5.93
C THR A 25 28.68 26.64 -4.74
N LYS A 26 27.48 26.80 -4.19
CA LYS A 26 26.87 25.73 -3.41
C LYS A 26 26.89 24.55 -4.37
N LYS A 27 27.75 23.57 -4.07
CA LYS A 27 27.60 22.25 -4.66
C LYS A 27 26.14 21.91 -4.41
N LYS A 28 25.37 21.88 -5.48
CA LYS A 28 24.02 21.35 -5.44
C LYS A 28 24.25 19.90 -5.06
N ASP A 29 24.11 19.60 -3.78
CA ASP A 29 23.77 18.26 -3.35
C ASP A 29 22.34 18.01 -3.82
N ASP A 30 22.16 17.97 -5.15
CA ASP A 30 20.98 17.48 -5.88
C ASP A 30 20.92 15.95 -5.78
N ASN A 31 21.65 15.36 -4.83
CA ASN A 31 21.47 13.98 -4.45
C ASN A 31 20.17 13.91 -3.67
N PHE A 32 19.10 13.61 -4.41
CA PHE A 32 17.96 12.92 -3.84
C PHE A 32 18.49 11.85 -2.89
N PRO A 33 18.00 11.81 -1.64
CA PRO A 33 18.49 10.85 -0.67
C PRO A 33 18.36 9.45 -1.25
N THR A 34 19.43 8.65 -1.13
CA THR A 34 19.38 7.27 -1.57
C THR A 34 18.32 6.53 -0.77
N TYR A 35 17.78 5.45 -1.31
CA TYR A 35 16.79 4.64 -0.62
C TYR A 35 17.23 4.28 0.82
N ASP A 36 18.52 4.02 1.04
CA ASP A 36 19.09 3.73 2.36
C ASP A 36 19.00 4.90 3.37
N GLN A 37 18.97 6.15 2.90
CA GLN A 37 18.86 7.35 3.74
C GLN A 37 17.43 7.68 4.15
N ILE A 38 16.44 7.27 3.35
CA ILE A 38 14.99 7.52 3.58
C ILE A 38 14.24 6.33 4.19
N ARG A 39 14.80 5.11 4.15
CA ARG A 39 14.11 3.89 4.63
C ARG A 39 13.89 3.84 6.16
N GLY A 40 14.44 4.78 6.94
CA GLY A 40 14.38 4.70 8.40
C GLY A 40 15.25 3.56 8.95
N ASN A 41 15.13 3.27 10.24
CA ASN A 41 15.90 2.21 10.90
C ASN A 41 15.66 0.87 10.16
N LYS A 42 16.73 0.22 9.66
CA LYS A 42 16.62 -1.06 8.92
C LYS A 42 15.91 -2.14 9.73
N ALA A 43 15.94 -2.03 11.05
CA ALA A 43 15.28 -2.94 11.98
C ALA A 43 13.78 -2.64 12.22
N GLU A 44 13.27 -1.50 11.75
CA GLU A 44 11.89 -1.05 11.98
C GLU A 44 11.00 -1.27 10.74
N THR A 45 11.38 -2.21 9.86
CA THR A 45 10.36 -2.88 9.05
C THR A 45 9.58 -3.78 10.01
N VAL A 46 8.61 -3.20 10.72
CA VAL A 46 7.58 -3.98 11.43
C VAL A 46 6.67 -4.55 10.35
N ASP A 47 7.17 -5.59 9.70
CA ASP A 47 6.34 -6.42 8.87
C ASP A 47 5.40 -7.13 9.83
N TYR A 48 4.10 -6.80 9.80
CA TYR A 48 3.06 -7.50 10.54
C TYR A 48 2.81 -8.89 9.91
N VAL A 49 3.88 -9.60 9.57
CA VAL A 49 3.88 -11.00 9.18
C VAL A 49 4.61 -11.78 10.26
N SER A 50 3.80 -12.64 10.88
CA SER A 50 4.12 -13.62 11.90
C SER A 50 5.58 -14.14 11.86
N PRO A 51 6.25 -14.27 13.02
CA PRO A 51 7.68 -14.54 13.08
C PRO A 51 8.00 -15.89 12.41
N ALA A 52 8.75 -15.83 11.30
CA ALA A 52 9.21 -17.00 10.57
C ALA A 52 10.52 -17.53 11.18
N GLY A 53 10.39 -18.49 12.09
CA GLY A 53 11.48 -19.29 12.60
C GLY A 53 10.97 -20.68 12.98
N GLY A 54 10.85 -21.57 12.00
CA GLY A 54 10.45 -22.96 12.25
C GLY A 54 9.71 -23.60 11.08
N GLU A 55 10.43 -24.41 10.32
CA GLU A 55 10.01 -25.75 9.89
C GLU A 55 8.50 -25.95 9.58
N TRP A 56 8.16 -25.96 8.29
CA TRP A 56 6.94 -26.56 7.71
C TRP A 56 5.58 -26.24 8.35
N LEU A 57 5.31 -24.99 8.73
CA LEU A 57 3.91 -24.55 8.77
C LEU A 57 3.46 -24.26 7.34
N ARG A 58 2.92 -25.31 6.69
CA ARG A 58 1.87 -25.15 5.67
C ARG A 58 1.00 -23.98 6.13
N ILE A 59 1.11 -22.84 5.45
CA ILE A 59 0.25 -21.70 5.70
C ILE A 59 -1.17 -22.23 5.55
N LYS A 60 -1.83 -22.48 6.68
CA LYS A 60 -3.27 -22.63 6.76
C LYS A 60 -3.76 -21.25 6.33
N ARG A 61 -3.91 -21.08 5.02
CA ARG A 61 -4.41 -19.87 4.36
C ARG A 61 -5.61 -19.42 5.18
N ASP A 62 -5.49 -18.24 5.78
CA ASP A 62 -6.39 -17.75 6.81
C ASP A 62 -7.85 -17.93 6.38
N VAL A 63 -8.47 -18.96 6.94
CA VAL A 63 -9.91 -19.12 6.89
C VAL A 63 -10.42 -18.05 7.85
N VAL A 64 -10.76 -16.87 7.32
CA VAL A 64 -11.47 -15.86 8.12
C VAL A 64 -12.86 -16.42 8.43
N VAL A 65 -12.97 -17.09 9.57
CA VAL A 65 -14.24 -17.55 10.15
C VAL A 65 -14.76 -16.42 11.04
N SER A 66 -15.33 -15.39 10.43
CA SER A 66 -15.99 -14.31 11.18
C SER A 66 -17.45 -14.22 10.77
N PRO A 67 -18.40 -14.24 11.73
CA PRO A 67 -19.82 -14.03 11.44
C PRO A 67 -20.12 -12.60 10.97
N TYR A 68 -19.19 -11.66 11.18
CA TYR A 68 -19.33 -10.25 10.77
C TYR A 68 -18.62 -9.93 9.46
N PHE A 69 -17.98 -10.93 8.82
CA PHE A 69 -17.30 -10.70 7.55
C PHE A 69 -18.32 -10.61 6.41
N ASN A 70 -18.36 -9.47 5.73
CA ASN A 70 -19.17 -9.31 4.53
C ASN A 70 -18.52 -10.06 3.37
N ALA A 71 -18.98 -11.30 3.14
CA ALA A 71 -18.54 -12.19 2.07
C ALA A 71 -18.73 -11.61 0.65
N PHE A 72 -19.59 -10.60 0.51
CA PHE A 72 -20.01 -9.99 -0.75
C PHE A 72 -19.34 -8.63 -1.02
N SER A 73 -18.42 -8.20 -0.15
CA SER A 73 -17.70 -6.93 -0.30
C SER A 73 -16.73 -6.88 -1.49
N PHE A 74 -16.37 -8.04 -2.05
CA PHE A 74 -15.44 -8.12 -3.17
C PHE A 74 -16.08 -7.69 -4.51
N PRO A 75 -15.27 -7.17 -5.46
CA PRO A 75 -15.71 -6.92 -6.82
C PRO A 75 -16.26 -8.18 -7.51
N ASP A 76 -17.33 -8.05 -8.29
CA ASP A 76 -18.10 -9.15 -8.88
C ASP A 76 -17.24 -10.13 -9.72
N ASP A 77 -16.23 -9.61 -10.43
CA ASP A 77 -15.36 -10.40 -11.30
C ASP A 77 -14.14 -11.00 -10.59
N SER A 78 -13.90 -10.61 -9.34
CA SER A 78 -12.70 -11.00 -8.58
C SER A 78 -12.89 -12.25 -7.72
N VAL A 79 -14.11 -12.80 -7.64
CA VAL A 79 -14.43 -13.90 -6.72
C VAL A 79 -15.19 -15.03 -7.40
N THR A 80 -14.86 -16.26 -6.99
CA THR A 80 -15.68 -17.45 -7.21
C THR A 80 -16.36 -17.84 -5.90
N TYR A 81 -17.69 -17.82 -5.89
CA TYR A 81 -18.49 -18.22 -4.73
C TYR A 81 -18.80 -19.71 -4.74
N TYR A 82 -18.71 -20.33 -3.57
CA TYR A 82 -19.21 -21.68 -3.30
C TYR A 82 -20.21 -21.64 -2.16
N LEU A 83 -21.41 -22.15 -2.39
CA LEU A 83 -22.50 -22.24 -1.42
C LEU A 83 -22.75 -23.70 -1.07
N ASN A 84 -22.55 -24.10 0.19
CA ASN A 84 -22.61 -25.51 0.63
C ASN A 84 -21.83 -26.44 -0.33
N GLY A 85 -20.61 -26.03 -0.69
CA GLY A 85 -19.74 -26.74 -1.63
C GLY A 85 -20.07 -26.61 -3.13
N LYS A 86 -21.19 -25.97 -3.51
CA LYS A 86 -21.58 -25.79 -4.92
C LYS A 86 -21.10 -24.47 -5.49
N LYS A 87 -20.40 -24.51 -6.62
CA LYS A 87 -19.93 -23.31 -7.33
C LYS A 87 -21.11 -22.51 -7.88
N VAL A 88 -21.17 -21.23 -7.55
CA VAL A 88 -22.19 -20.30 -8.04
C VAL A 88 -21.59 -19.38 -9.10
N LYS A 89 -22.37 -19.08 -10.14
CA LYS A 89 -21.90 -18.37 -11.34
C LYS A 89 -21.66 -16.87 -11.13
N SER A 90 -22.35 -16.25 -10.17
CA SER A 90 -22.26 -14.81 -9.93
C SER A 90 -22.59 -14.46 -8.49
N LYS A 91 -22.09 -13.30 -8.04
CA LYS A 91 -22.41 -12.72 -6.73
C LYS A 91 -23.91 -12.60 -6.50
N LYS A 92 -24.65 -11.99 -7.44
CA LYS A 92 -26.11 -11.83 -7.36
C LYS A 92 -26.86 -13.15 -7.15
N LYS A 93 -26.40 -14.23 -7.81
CA LYS A 93 -27.00 -15.56 -7.64
C LYS A 93 -26.68 -16.13 -6.26
N ALA A 94 -25.47 -15.91 -5.76
CA ALA A 94 -25.07 -16.38 -4.44
C ALA A 94 -25.84 -15.65 -3.34
N GLU A 95 -26.00 -14.32 -3.43
CA GLU A 95 -26.82 -13.52 -2.51
C GLU A 95 -28.27 -14.01 -2.50
N LYS A 96 -28.89 -14.13 -3.67
CA LYS A 96 -30.28 -14.60 -3.80
C LYS A 96 -30.47 -16.01 -3.22
N GLU A 97 -29.56 -16.93 -3.52
CA GLU A 97 -29.64 -18.29 -3.00
C GLU A 97 -29.48 -18.36 -1.48
N LEU A 98 -28.61 -17.54 -0.90
CA LEU A 98 -28.50 -17.40 0.55
C LEU A 98 -29.77 -16.80 1.16
N GLU A 99 -30.33 -15.74 0.58
CA GLU A 99 -31.55 -15.11 1.09
C GLU A 99 -32.76 -16.06 1.07
N GLU A 100 -32.91 -16.85 0.00
CA GLU A 100 -34.03 -17.78 -0.16
C GLU A 100 -33.85 -19.06 0.66
N LYS A 101 -32.65 -19.65 0.64
CA LYS A 101 -32.43 -21.01 1.14
C LYS A 101 -31.73 -21.07 2.48
N SER A 102 -31.07 -20.00 2.95
CA SER A 102 -30.41 -20.04 4.25
C SER A 102 -31.34 -19.63 5.38
N MET A 103 -31.25 -20.36 6.48
CA MET A 103 -31.82 -19.96 7.76
C MET A 103 -30.76 -19.29 8.63
N ASN A 104 -29.55 -19.86 8.63
CA ASN A 104 -28.40 -19.30 9.34
C ASN A 104 -27.11 -19.59 8.57
N VAL A 105 -26.20 -18.61 8.52
CA VAL A 105 -24.86 -18.81 7.96
C VAL A 105 -23.97 -19.40 9.04
N GLU A 106 -23.50 -20.63 8.84
CA GLU A 106 -22.65 -21.33 9.80
C GLU A 106 -21.20 -20.86 9.70
N LYS A 107 -20.72 -20.70 8.46
CA LYS A 107 -19.32 -20.43 8.20
C LYS A 107 -19.12 -19.69 6.91
N VAL A 108 -18.29 -18.66 6.97
CA VAL A 108 -17.69 -18.04 5.80
C VAL A 108 -16.21 -18.38 5.81
N SER A 109 -15.65 -18.69 4.64
CA SER A 109 -14.22 -18.87 4.47
C SER A 109 -13.74 -18.20 3.20
N VAL A 110 -12.64 -17.47 3.34
CA VAL A 110 -11.99 -16.78 2.23
C VAL A 110 -10.70 -17.54 1.92
N GLY A 111 -10.65 -18.12 0.74
CA GLY A 111 -9.52 -18.89 0.24
C GLY A 111 -8.47 -18.03 -0.47
N PRO A 112 -7.43 -18.69 -1.01
CA PRO A 112 -6.43 -18.04 -1.85
C PRO A 112 -7.04 -17.58 -3.18
N ILE A 113 -6.24 -16.81 -3.91
CA ILE A 113 -6.48 -16.51 -5.33
C ILE A 113 -6.08 -17.75 -6.15
N GLU A 114 -6.95 -18.19 -7.03
CA GLU A 114 -6.70 -19.27 -8.00
C GLU A 114 -5.89 -18.77 -9.21
N ASP A 115 -5.41 -19.69 -10.05
CA ASP A 115 -4.64 -19.38 -11.27
C ASP A 115 -5.42 -18.51 -12.27
N ASN A 116 -6.75 -18.46 -12.16
CA ASN A 116 -7.63 -17.59 -12.94
C ASN A 116 -7.70 -16.14 -12.42
N GLY A 117 -6.92 -15.79 -11.39
CA GLY A 117 -6.92 -14.48 -10.75
C GLY A 117 -8.11 -14.21 -9.81
N LYS A 118 -9.00 -15.18 -9.59
CA LYS A 118 -10.17 -15.05 -8.72
C LYS A 118 -9.92 -15.65 -7.35
N ARG A 119 -10.42 -14.98 -6.32
CA ARG A 119 -10.42 -15.47 -4.95
C ARG A 119 -11.59 -16.44 -4.73
N ILE A 120 -11.38 -17.46 -3.90
CA ILE A 120 -12.46 -18.36 -3.51
C ILE A 120 -13.16 -17.84 -2.26
N VAL A 121 -14.48 -17.72 -2.27
CA VAL A 121 -15.28 -17.50 -1.07
C VAL A 121 -16.22 -18.69 -0.91
N ARG A 122 -16.14 -19.40 0.21
CA ARG A 122 -17.08 -20.48 0.54
C ARG A 122 -17.96 -20.06 1.70
N ILE A 123 -19.26 -20.25 1.54
CA ILE A 123 -20.27 -19.96 2.53
C ILE A 123 -21.04 -21.24 2.77
N ASP A 124 -20.92 -21.76 3.99
CA ASP A 124 -21.69 -22.90 4.48
C ASP A 124 -22.82 -22.36 5.36
N TYR A 125 -24.04 -22.87 5.13
CA TYR A 125 -25.24 -22.40 5.80
C TYR A 125 -26.23 -23.54 6.04
N GLU A 126 -27.02 -23.39 7.11
CA GLU A 126 -28.14 -24.28 7.42
C GLU A 126 -29.29 -23.99 6.44
N PRO A 127 -29.76 -25.00 5.68
CA PRO A 127 -30.88 -24.81 4.78
C PRO A 127 -32.15 -24.56 5.57
N ARG A 128 -33.00 -23.66 5.06
CA ARG A 128 -34.35 -23.45 5.59
C ARG A 128 -35.12 -24.77 5.47
N LYS A 129 -35.72 -25.21 6.58
CA LYS A 129 -36.64 -26.36 6.57
C LYS A 129 -37.92 -25.92 5.87
N ASP A 130 -38.21 -26.54 4.73
CA ASP A 130 -39.48 -26.42 4.01
C ASP A 130 -40.61 -27.12 4.79
#